data_AF-Q27TT6-F1
#
_entry.id   AF-Q27TT6-F1
#
_cell.length_a   1.000
_cell.length_b   1.000
_cell.length_c   1.000
_cell.angle_alpha   90.00
_cell.angle_beta   90.00
_cell.angle_gamma   90.00
#
_symmetry.space_group_name_H-M   'P 1'
#
loop_
_entity.id
_entity.type
_entity.pdbx_description
1 polymer ?
#
loop_
_entity_poly.entity_id
_entity_poly.type
_entity_poly.pdbx_seq_one_letter_code
_entity_poly.pdbx_strand_id
1 'polypeptide(L)'
;RMCVDYRELNRLTIKNKYPLPRIEDLFDQLGGSGVFSKIDLRSGYHQLRIKNEDIPKTAFRTRYGHYEFIVMPFGLTTAPAVFMDLMNRVFQPYLDKFVIVFIDDILVYSKSEVEHEQHLRTVLGILRKEKLYAKFNKCEFWL
;
A
#
# COMPACT_ATOMS: atom_id res chain seq x y z
N ARG A 1 12.00 12.83 11.59
CA ARG A 1 11.00 12.83 10.48
C ARG A 1 10.13 14.08 10.65
N MET A 2 9.77 14.73 9.55
CA MET A 2 8.77 15.81 9.59
C MET A 2 7.38 15.18 9.75
N CYS A 3 6.57 15.70 10.67
CA CYS A 3 5.19 15.30 10.88
C CYS A 3 4.31 16.55 10.87
N VAL A 4 3.30 16.57 10.01
CA VAL A 4 2.32 17.66 9.98
C VAL A 4 1.10 17.23 10.78
N ASP A 5 0.62 18.11 11.65
CA ASP A 5 -0.56 17.84 12.47
C ASP A 5 -1.85 18.10 11.69
N TYR A 6 -2.40 17.04 11.10
CA TYR A 6 -3.67 17.09 10.37
C TYR A 6 -4.90 16.76 11.22
N ARG A 7 -4.83 16.81 12.57
CA ARG A 7 -5.97 16.42 13.43
C ARG A 7 -7.27 17.17 13.12
N GLU A 8 -7.20 18.49 12.96
CA GLU A 8 -8.40 19.29 12.63
C GLU A 8 -8.90 19.02 11.21
N LEU A 9 -7.99 18.90 10.23
CA LEU A 9 -8.36 18.53 8.87
C LEU A 9 -9.05 17.16 8.83
N ASN A 10 -8.52 16.18 9.57
CA ASN A 10 -9.07 14.84 9.66
C ASN A 10 -10.47 14.80 10.29
N ARG A 11 -10.79 15.75 11.19
CA ARG A 11 -12.15 15.87 11.77
C ARG A 11 -13.17 16.34 10.74
N LEU A 12 -12.75 17.24 9.85
CA LEU A 12 -13.60 17.79 8.78
C LEU A 12 -13.70 16.84 7.57
N THR A 13 -12.76 15.91 7.45
CA THR A 13 -12.70 14.97 6.33
C THR A 13 -13.71 13.84 6.52
N ILE A 14 -14.52 13.57 5.50
CA ILE A 14 -15.41 12.40 5.46
C ILE A 14 -14.54 11.14 5.46
N LYS A 15 -14.72 10.29 6.49
CA LYS A 15 -13.94 9.06 6.63
C LYS A 15 -14.33 8.05 5.57
N ASN A 16 -13.37 7.62 4.75
CA ASN A 16 -13.54 6.49 3.86
C ASN A 16 -13.50 5.19 4.69
N LYS A 17 -14.67 4.55 4.85
CA LYS A 17 -14.83 3.27 5.58
C LYS A 17 -14.55 2.08 4.67
N TYR A 18 -13.39 2.10 4.01
CA TYR A 18 -12.98 0.97 3.19
C TYR A 18 -12.83 -0.27 4.08
N PRO A 19 -13.45 -1.42 3.73
CA PRO A 19 -13.33 -2.62 4.52
C PRO A 19 -11.90 -3.14 4.42
N LEU A 20 -11.17 -3.10 5.52
CA LEU A 20 -9.90 -3.80 5.61
C LEU A 20 -10.18 -5.31 5.77
N PRO A 21 -9.43 -6.17 5.08
CA PRO A 21 -9.58 -7.62 5.25
C PRO A 21 -9.29 -8.01 6.70
N ARG A 22 -10.04 -9.00 7.23
CA ARG A 22 -9.77 -9.52 8.56
C ARG A 22 -8.54 -10.41 8.49
N ILE A 23 -7.71 -10.33 9.52
CA ILE A 23 -6.47 -11.11 9.61
C ILE A 23 -6.75 -12.62 9.53
N GLU A 24 -7.84 -13.09 10.15
CA GLU A 24 -8.26 -14.50 10.10
C GLU A 24 -8.53 -14.95 8.66
N ASP A 25 -9.31 -14.16 7.90
CA ASP A 25 -9.61 -14.44 6.49
C ASP A 25 -8.33 -14.53 5.65
N LEU A 26 -7.31 -13.70 5.96
CA LEU A 26 -6.01 -13.73 5.28
C LEU A 26 -5.22 -15.00 5.62
N PHE A 27 -5.30 -15.51 6.85
CA PHE A 27 -4.59 -16.73 7.25
C PHE A 27 -5.21 -17.98 6.64
N ASP A 28 -6.54 -18.05 6.54
CA ASP A 28 -7.23 -19.19 5.91
C ASP A 28 -6.80 -19.39 4.45
N GLN A 29 -6.47 -18.31 3.75
CA GLN A 29 -5.96 -18.33 2.37
C GLN A 29 -4.57 -18.94 2.24
N LEU A 30 -3.77 -18.95 3.31
CA LEU A 30 -2.41 -19.49 3.30
C LEU A 30 -2.38 -21.02 3.42
N GLY A 31 -3.52 -21.65 3.73
CA GLY A 31 -3.65 -23.10 3.90
C GLY A 31 -3.09 -23.89 2.72
N GLY A 32 -2.10 -24.74 2.98
CA GLY A 32 -1.47 -25.60 1.98
C GLY A 32 -0.40 -24.92 1.10
N SER A 33 -0.02 -23.68 1.41
CA SER A 33 1.14 -23.01 0.81
C SER A 33 2.41 -23.41 1.54
N GLY A 34 3.51 -23.58 0.79
CA GLY A 34 4.81 -24.01 1.31
C GLY A 34 5.93 -22.98 1.11
N VAL A 35 5.69 -21.94 0.31
CA VAL A 35 6.67 -20.89 -0.01
C VAL A 35 6.02 -19.52 0.04
N PHE A 36 6.70 -18.57 0.69
CA PHE A 36 6.20 -17.22 0.89
C PHE A 36 7.23 -16.17 0.48
N SER A 37 6.76 -15.00 0.07
CA SER A 37 7.59 -13.81 -0.08
C SER A 37 6.82 -12.59 0.38
N LYS A 38 7.47 -11.73 1.16
CA LYS A 38 6.94 -10.46 1.64
C LYS A 38 7.61 -9.30 0.92
N ILE A 39 6.81 -8.40 0.37
CA ILE A 39 7.27 -7.19 -0.32
C ILE A 39 6.73 -5.96 0.44
N ASP A 40 7.63 -5.17 1.04
CA ASP A 40 7.31 -3.90 1.71
C ASP A 40 7.45 -2.74 0.70
N LEU A 41 6.39 -1.96 0.53
CA LEU A 41 6.39 -0.81 -0.37
C LEU A 41 7.12 0.40 0.25
N ARG A 42 7.99 1.03 -0.54
CA ARG A 42 8.80 2.17 -0.10
C ARG A 42 7.92 3.41 0.11
N SER A 43 7.97 3.97 1.31
CA SER A 43 7.28 5.23 1.60
C SER A 43 5.78 5.18 1.25
N GLY A 44 5.14 4.02 1.37
CA GLY A 44 3.70 3.74 1.18
C GLY A 44 2.92 4.82 0.44
N TYR A 45 2.27 5.69 1.22
CA TYR A 45 1.38 6.75 0.72
C TYR A 45 2.06 7.81 -0.16
N HIS A 46 3.35 8.11 0.01
CA HIS A 46 4.04 9.12 -0.81
C HIS A 46 4.16 8.72 -2.28
N GLN A 47 3.80 7.49 -2.65
CA GLN A 47 3.69 7.05 -4.04
C GLN A 47 2.37 7.45 -4.70
N LEU A 48 1.35 7.81 -3.91
CA LEU A 48 0.05 8.26 -4.40
C LEU A 48 0.04 9.76 -4.64
N ARG A 49 -0.37 10.17 -5.84
CA ARG A 49 -0.61 11.58 -6.16
C ARG A 49 -1.95 12.04 -5.59
N ILE A 50 -1.97 13.21 -4.97
CA ILE A 50 -3.20 13.85 -4.51
C ILE A 50 -3.92 14.48 -5.70
N LYS A 51 -5.25 14.44 -5.70
CA LYS A 51 -6.07 15.16 -6.69
C LYS A 51 -5.75 16.65 -6.61
N ASN A 52 -5.59 17.33 -7.75
CA ASN A 52 -5.17 18.74 -7.77
C ASN A 52 -6.05 19.66 -6.90
N GLU A 53 -7.35 19.39 -6.81
CA GLU A 53 -8.32 20.14 -5.99
C GLU A 53 -8.11 19.96 -4.47
N ASP A 54 -7.47 18.87 -4.05
CA ASP A 54 -7.23 18.54 -2.64
C ASP A 54 -5.82 18.92 -2.17
N ILE A 55 -4.90 19.28 -3.08
CA ILE A 55 -3.52 19.69 -2.75
C ILE A 55 -3.50 20.83 -1.71
N PRO A 56 -4.29 21.93 -1.85
CA PRO A 56 -4.26 23.02 -0.88
C PRO A 56 -4.75 22.62 0.53
N LYS A 57 -5.51 21.53 0.65
CA LYS A 57 -5.95 21.02 1.97
C LYS A 57 -4.78 20.44 2.77
N THR A 58 -3.71 20.04 2.10
CA THR A 58 -2.49 19.51 2.73
C THR A 58 -1.45 20.59 3.04
N ALA A 59 -1.84 21.86 2.96
CA ALA A 59 -0.92 22.94 3.20
C ALA A 59 -0.41 22.95 4.65
N PHE A 60 0.88 23.24 4.80
CA PHE A 60 1.54 23.39 6.08
C PHE A 60 2.49 24.59 6.05
N ARG A 61 2.80 25.12 7.23
CA ARG A 61 3.69 26.28 7.37
C ARG A 61 4.94 25.89 8.12
N THR A 62 6.08 26.36 7.61
CA THR A 62 7.36 26.33 8.31
C THR A 62 7.81 27.76 8.60
N ARG A 63 8.92 27.92 9.33
CA ARG A 63 9.56 29.24 9.52
C ARG A 63 9.93 29.95 8.20
N TYR A 64 10.07 29.20 7.10
CA TYR A 64 10.57 29.71 5.83
C TYR A 64 9.50 29.88 4.75
N GLY A 65 8.28 29.40 4.98
CA GLY A 65 7.25 29.48 3.95
C GLY A 65 6.05 28.58 4.18
N HIS A 66 5.14 28.67 3.23
CA HIS A 66 3.95 27.86 3.11
C HIS A 66 4.17 26.83 2.00
N TYR A 67 3.86 25.57 2.28
CA TYR A 67 4.13 24.45 1.39
C TYR A 67 2.92 23.52 1.37
N GLU A 68 2.76 22.80 0.27
CA GLU A 68 1.68 21.86 0.05
C GLU A 68 2.26 20.52 -0.40
N PHE A 69 1.55 19.43 -0.13
CA PHE A 69 1.94 18.12 -0.62
C PHE A 69 1.26 17.79 -1.95
N ILE A 70 2.05 17.37 -2.93
CA ILE A 70 1.56 16.87 -4.22
C ILE A 70 1.27 15.35 -4.17
N VAL A 71 1.90 14.67 -3.21
CA VAL A 71 1.72 13.22 -2.95
C VAL A 71 1.16 13.02 -1.54
N MET A 72 0.40 11.95 -1.32
CA MET A 72 -0.35 11.72 -0.08
C MET A 72 0.57 11.68 1.16
N PRO A 73 0.56 12.70 2.04
CA PRO A 73 1.40 12.72 3.23
C PRO A 73 0.90 11.75 4.29
N PHE A 74 1.80 11.35 5.18
CA PHE A 74 1.42 10.68 6.42
C PHE A 74 0.56 11.60 7.30
N GLY A 75 -0.37 10.99 8.03
CA GLY A 75 -1.24 11.67 9.00
C GLY A 75 -2.63 12.00 8.48
N LEU A 76 -2.93 11.81 7.19
CA LEU A 76 -4.28 11.93 6.65
C LEU A 76 -5.11 10.67 6.93
N THR A 77 -6.34 10.85 7.41
CA THR A 77 -7.22 9.73 7.81
C THR A 77 -7.68 8.84 6.65
N THR A 78 -7.61 9.33 5.41
CA THR A 78 -8.06 8.62 4.21
C THR A 78 -6.93 7.85 3.52
N ALA A 79 -5.67 8.11 3.87
CA ALA A 79 -4.51 7.55 3.17
C ALA A 79 -4.50 6.01 3.13
N PRO A 80 -4.74 5.28 4.25
CA PRO A 80 -4.77 3.82 4.22
C PRO A 80 -5.87 3.26 3.31
N ALA A 81 -7.05 3.87 3.34
CA ALA A 81 -8.21 3.43 2.56
C ALA A 81 -7.99 3.63 1.05
N VAL A 82 -7.44 4.77 0.66
CA VAL A 82 -7.11 5.06 -0.76
C VAL A 82 -6.01 4.13 -1.25
N PHE A 83 -5.02 3.83 -0.41
CA PHE A 83 -3.95 2.91 -0.77
C PHE A 83 -4.45 1.47 -0.94
N MET A 84 -5.29 1.01 -0.03
CA MET A 84 -5.95 -0.30 -0.15
C MET A 84 -6.83 -0.41 -1.39
N ASP A 85 -7.59 0.63 -1.71
CA ASP A 85 -8.41 0.66 -2.94
C ASP A 85 -7.54 0.54 -4.20
N LEU A 86 -6.42 1.28 -4.27
CA LEU A 86 -5.47 1.15 -5.36
C LEU A 86 -4.94 -0.28 -5.46
N MET A 87 -4.46 -0.84 -4.34
CA MET A 87 -3.88 -2.18 -4.31
C MET A 87 -4.89 -3.23 -4.73
N ASN A 88 -6.13 -3.13 -4.23
CA ASN A 88 -7.18 -4.07 -4.59
C ASN A 88 -7.53 -3.98 -6.07
N ARG A 89 -7.53 -2.79 -6.66
CA ARG A 89 -7.76 -2.64 -8.11
C ARG A 89 -6.60 -3.18 -8.95
N VAL A 90 -5.37 -2.97 -8.52
CA VAL A 90 -4.15 -3.38 -9.23
C VAL A 90 -3.95 -4.90 -9.17
N PHE A 91 -4.17 -5.49 -8.00
CA PHE A 91 -3.99 -6.91 -7.75
C PHE A 91 -5.28 -7.73 -7.87
N GLN A 92 -6.42 -7.12 -8.18
CA GLN A 92 -7.74 -7.77 -8.27
C GLN A 92 -7.72 -9.17 -8.90
N PRO A 93 -7.01 -9.40 -10.04
CA PRO A 93 -7.03 -10.71 -10.68
C PRO A 93 -6.30 -11.82 -9.89
N TYR A 94 -5.50 -11.44 -8.90
CA TYR A 94 -4.54 -12.27 -8.17
C TYR A 94 -4.79 -12.31 -6.65
N LEU A 95 -5.64 -11.40 -6.15
CA LEU A 95 -6.16 -11.46 -4.79
C LEU A 95 -6.84 -12.82 -4.55
N ASP A 96 -6.71 -13.31 -3.33
CA ASP A 96 -7.28 -14.59 -2.87
C ASP A 96 -6.80 -15.84 -3.63
N LYS A 97 -5.83 -15.69 -4.55
CA LYS A 97 -5.22 -16.79 -5.30
C LYS A 97 -3.79 -17.07 -4.84
N PHE A 98 -2.95 -16.04 -4.92
CA PHE A 98 -1.53 -16.13 -4.52
C PHE A 98 -0.97 -14.80 -4.00
N VAL A 99 -1.82 -13.77 -3.89
CA VAL A 99 -1.45 -12.44 -3.39
C VAL A 99 -2.41 -12.05 -2.29
N ILE A 100 -1.86 -11.64 -1.15
CA ILE A 100 -2.53 -10.92 -0.07
C ILE A 100 -1.93 -9.53 0.00
N VAL A 101 -2.76 -8.51 0.11
CA VAL A 101 -2.29 -7.13 0.32
C VAL A 101 -2.85 -6.58 1.61
N PHE A 102 -1.98 -5.97 2.41
CA PHE A 102 -2.34 -5.28 3.63
C PHE A 102 -1.60 -3.95 3.74
N ILE A 103 -2.28 -2.88 3.38
CA ILE A 103 -1.75 -1.51 3.30
C ILE A 103 -0.47 -1.53 2.45
N ASP A 104 0.69 -1.32 3.06
CA ASP A 104 2.00 -1.21 2.39
C ASP A 104 2.69 -2.57 2.18
N ASP A 105 2.16 -3.65 2.76
CA ASP A 105 2.72 -5.00 2.69
C ASP A 105 1.99 -5.84 1.65
N ILE A 106 2.76 -6.49 0.77
CA ILE A 106 2.25 -7.49 -0.19
C ILE A 106 2.87 -8.83 0.19
N LEU A 107 2.02 -9.81 0.47
CA LEU A 107 2.41 -11.19 0.72
C LEU A 107 2.08 -12.01 -0.52
N VAL A 108 3.08 -12.70 -1.05
CA VAL A 108 2.96 -13.66 -2.13
C VAL A 108 3.11 -15.05 -1.53
N TYR A 109 2.21 -15.97 -1.83
CA TYR A 109 2.22 -17.33 -1.30
C TYR A 109 2.02 -18.35 -2.42
N SER A 110 2.64 -19.52 -2.31
CA SER A 110 2.59 -20.55 -3.36
C SER A 110 2.84 -21.94 -2.78
N LYS A 111 2.47 -22.99 -3.53
CA LYS A 111 2.63 -24.38 -3.07
C LYS A 111 4.01 -24.96 -3.36
N SER A 112 4.68 -24.44 -4.39
CA SER A 112 6.01 -24.89 -4.83
C SER A 112 6.88 -23.70 -5.25
N GLU A 113 8.20 -23.89 -5.22
CA GLU A 113 9.16 -22.84 -5.64
C GLU A 113 8.98 -22.46 -7.12
N VAL A 114 8.71 -23.45 -8.00
CA VAL A 114 8.52 -23.20 -9.44
C VAL A 114 7.31 -22.30 -9.69
N GLU A 115 6.20 -22.56 -9.01
CA GLU A 115 5.01 -21.73 -9.06
C GLU A 115 5.29 -20.33 -8.47
N HIS A 116 6.04 -20.29 -7.36
CA HIS A 116 6.40 -19.06 -6.67
C HIS A 116 7.23 -18.11 -7.54
N GLU A 117 8.16 -18.65 -8.35
CA GLU A 117 8.92 -17.84 -9.30
C GLU A 117 8.01 -17.10 -10.27
N GLN A 118 7.02 -17.81 -10.82
CA GLN A 118 6.06 -17.25 -11.76
C GLN A 118 5.17 -16.20 -11.11
N HIS A 119 4.72 -16.45 -9.87
CA HIS A 119 3.94 -15.49 -9.10
C HIS A 119 4.74 -14.22 -8.78
N LEU A 120 5.99 -14.35 -8.33
CA LEU A 120 6.88 -13.21 -8.10
C LEU A 120 7.11 -12.41 -9.37
N ARG A 121 7.37 -13.07 -10.52
CA ARG A 121 7.52 -12.38 -11.81
C ARG A 121 6.30 -11.56 -12.18
N THR A 122 5.10 -12.11 -11.97
CA THR A 122 3.83 -11.39 -12.19
C THR A 122 3.70 -10.19 -11.26
N VAL A 123 3.88 -10.38 -9.95
CA VAL A 123 3.74 -9.32 -8.94
C VAL A 123 4.73 -8.18 -9.18
N LEU A 124 6.01 -8.51 -9.39
CA LEU A 124 7.04 -7.51 -9.67
C LEU A 124 6.81 -6.81 -11.03
N GLY A 125 6.25 -7.51 -12.01
CA GLY A 125 5.84 -6.93 -13.29
C GLY A 125 4.72 -5.90 -13.14
N ILE A 126 3.72 -6.20 -12.32
CA ILE A 126 2.62 -5.28 -11.99
C ILE A 126 3.15 -4.04 -11.25
N LEU A 127 3.96 -4.25 -10.21
CA LEU A 127 4.57 -3.14 -9.46
C LEU A 127 5.37 -2.21 -10.39
N ARG A 128 6.14 -2.78 -11.33
CA ARG A 128 6.88 -2.02 -12.34
C ARG A 128 5.94 -1.22 -13.25
N LYS A 129 4.84 -1.83 -13.73
CA LYS A 129 3.86 -1.18 -14.61
C LYS A 129 3.18 0.00 -13.92
N GLU A 130 2.75 -0.19 -12.68
CA GLU A 130 2.04 0.82 -11.88
C GLU A 130 3.01 1.82 -11.21
N LYS A 131 4.32 1.67 -11.43
CA LYS A 131 5.39 2.49 -10.82
C LYS A 131 5.31 2.52 -9.29
N LEU A 132 4.98 1.37 -8.71
CA LEU A 132 5.02 1.12 -7.28
C LEU A 132 6.39 0.53 -6.91
N TYR A 133 7.09 1.22 -6.02
CA TYR A 133 8.45 0.90 -5.64
C TYR A 133 8.47 0.19 -4.30
N ALA A 134 9.11 -0.97 -4.27
CA ALA A 134 9.38 -1.71 -3.04
C ALA A 134 10.67 -1.22 -2.37
N LYS A 135 10.76 -1.42 -1.06
CA LYS A 135 11.97 -1.17 -0.28
C LYS A 135 12.72 -2.49 -0.08
N PHE A 136 13.66 -2.76 -1.00
CA PHE A 136 14.36 -4.06 -1.07
C PHE A 136 14.91 -4.57 0.28
N ASN A 137 15.47 -3.69 1.11
CA ASN A 137 16.05 -4.08 2.41
C ASN A 137 15.04 -4.52 3.48
N LYS A 138 13.74 -4.45 3.17
CA LYS A 138 12.63 -4.91 4.00
C LYS A 138 11.81 -5.99 3.29
N CYS A 139 12.15 -6.32 2.05
CA CYS A 139 11.52 -7.44 1.37
C CYS A 139 12.20 -8.73 1.80
N GLU A 140 11.40 -9.78 1.95
CA GLU A 140 11.84 -11.13 2.27
C GLU A 140 11.34 -12.03 1.15
N PHE A 141 12.23 -12.83 0.56
CA PHE A 141 11.89 -13.68 -0.58
C PHE A 141 12.21 -15.13 -0.25
N TRP A 142 11.37 -16.05 -0.72
CA TRP A 142 11.57 -17.51 -0.59
C TRP A 142 11.66 -18.00 0.86
N LEU A 143 10.71 -17.55 1.69
CA LEU A 143 10.47 -18.02 3.06
C LEU A 143 9.72 -19.34 3.10
#